data_AF-A0A926AP62-F1
#
_entry.id   AF-A0A926AP62-F1
#
_cell.length_a   1.000
_cell.length_b   1.000
_cell.length_c   1.000
_cell.angle_alpha   90.00
_cell.angle_beta   90.00
_cell.angle_gamma   90.00
#
_symmetry.space_group_name_H-M   'P 1'
#
loop_
_entity.id
_entity.type
_entity.pdbx_description
1 polymer ?
#
loop_
_entity_poly.entity_id
_entity_poly.type
_entity_poly.pdbx_seq_one_letter_code
_entity_poly.pdbx_strand_id
1 'polypeptide(L)'
;DLIKNTPFQGIPNKVQFLKQNVYAEQSQSNQTYLLRILAYKISDQPSPLTFVRQQVKEVIVNRRKVTLMRELEKNIYEKAKNEKKFEIYGK
;
A
#
# COMPACT_ATOMS: atom_id res chain seq x y z
N ASP A 1 -12.62 4.78 -10.47
CA ASP A 1 -12.45 5.69 -11.61
C ASP A 1 -12.93 5.15 -12.95
N LEU A 2 -12.65 3.90 -13.34
CA LEU A 2 -13.03 3.39 -14.68
C LEU A 2 -14.54 3.18 -14.93
N ILE A 3 -15.31 2.77 -13.93
CA ILE A 3 -16.77 2.53 -14.05
C ILE A 3 -17.62 3.68 -13.50
N LYS A 4 -16.98 4.79 -13.13
CA LYS A 4 -17.64 5.95 -12.54
C LYS A 4 -18.47 6.64 -13.63
N ASN A 5 -19.72 6.98 -13.34
CA ASN A 5 -20.71 7.51 -14.29
C ASN A 5 -21.10 6.52 -15.41
N THR A 6 -20.85 5.21 -15.22
CA THR A 6 -21.35 4.17 -16.13
C THR A 6 -22.46 3.37 -15.46
N PRO A 7 -23.33 2.71 -16.24
CA PRO A 7 -24.36 1.82 -15.68
C PRO A 7 -23.81 0.69 -14.79
N PHE A 8 -22.53 0.34 -14.97
CA PHE A 8 -21.81 -0.67 -14.17
C PHE A 8 -21.40 -0.18 -12.76
N GLN A 9 -21.60 1.10 -12.42
CA GLN A 9 -21.27 1.64 -11.11
C GLN A 9 -22.08 1.00 -9.98
N GLY A 10 -23.33 0.64 -10.25
CA GLY A 10 -24.30 0.12 -9.27
C GLY A 10 -24.20 -1.38 -8.99
N ILE A 11 -23.22 -2.11 -9.53
CA ILE A 11 -23.12 -3.57 -9.35
C ILE A 11 -22.86 -3.90 -7.86
N PRO A 12 -23.79 -4.59 -7.18
CA PRO A 12 -23.69 -4.84 -5.74
C PRO A 12 -22.59 -5.84 -5.38
N ASN A 13 -22.50 -6.96 -6.12
CA ASN A 13 -21.46 -7.98 -5.90
C ASN A 13 -20.42 -7.97 -7.02
N LYS A 14 -19.46 -7.05 -6.90
CA LYS A 14 -18.37 -6.88 -7.89
C LYS A 14 -17.52 -8.13 -8.04
N VAL A 15 -17.26 -8.87 -6.95
CA VAL A 15 -16.43 -10.08 -6.99
C VAL A 15 -17.12 -11.19 -7.79
N GLN A 16 -18.41 -11.42 -7.53
CA GLN A 16 -19.19 -12.41 -8.28
C GLN A 16 -19.36 -12.00 -9.74
N PHE A 17 -19.62 -10.72 -10.00
CA PHE A 17 -19.71 -10.17 -11.35
C PHE A 17 -18.43 -10.41 -12.16
N LEU A 18 -17.26 -10.12 -11.57
CA LEU A 18 -15.95 -10.35 -12.21
C LEU A 18 -15.65 -11.84 -12.43
N LYS A 19 -16.15 -12.73 -11.56
CA LYS A 19 -16.01 -14.18 -11.72
C LYS A 19 -16.87 -14.74 -12.85
N GLN A 20 -18.08 -14.20 -13.02
CA GLN A 20 -19.09 -14.75 -13.93
C GLN A 20 -19.05 -14.13 -15.33
N ASN A 21 -18.54 -12.91 -15.47
CA ASN A 21 -18.60 -12.15 -16.72
C ASN A 21 -17.19 -11.78 -17.18
N VAL A 22 -16.86 -12.13 -18.43
CA VAL A 22 -15.66 -11.64 -19.13
C VAL A 22 -16.03 -10.42 -19.99
N TYR A 23 -17.28 -10.37 -20.44
CA TYR A 23 -17.87 -9.28 -21.21
C TYR A 23 -19.17 -8.85 -20.55
N ALA A 24 -19.42 -7.55 -20.49
CA ALA A 24 -20.70 -7.00 -20.06
C ALA A 24 -21.10 -5.88 -21.00
N GLU A 25 -22.37 -5.90 -21.39
CA GLU A 25 -22.97 -4.88 -22.25
C GLU A 25 -24.17 -4.29 -21.53
N GLN A 26 -24.30 -2.97 -21.56
CA GLN A 26 -25.48 -2.30 -21.03
C GLN A 26 -25.83 -1.10 -21.91
N SER A 27 -27.07 -1.08 -22.38
CA SER A 27 -27.60 0.02 -23.18
C SER A 27 -28.50 0.90 -22.32
N GLN A 28 -28.26 2.22 -22.35
CA GLN A 28 -29.05 3.19 -21.61
C GLN A 28 -29.36 4.41 -22.48
N SER A 29 -30.64 4.74 -22.61
CA SER A 29 -31.16 6.01 -23.18
C SER A 29 -30.42 6.54 -24.41
N ASN A 30 -30.11 5.65 -25.37
CA ASN A 30 -29.40 5.92 -26.64
C ASN A 30 -27.86 5.79 -26.65
N GLN A 31 -27.26 5.18 -25.63
CA GLN A 31 -25.83 4.85 -25.56
C GLN A 31 -25.63 3.39 -25.17
N THR A 32 -24.67 2.71 -25.81
CA THR A 32 -24.28 1.33 -25.48
C THR A 32 -22.90 1.33 -24.83
N TYR A 33 -22.83 0.74 -23.64
CA TYR A 33 -21.61 0.59 -22.86
C TYR A 33 -21.12 -0.86 -22.95
N LEU A 34 -19.91 -1.04 -23.48
CA LEU A 34 -19.26 -2.35 -23.59
C LEU A 34 -18.07 -2.39 -22.62
N LEU A 35 -18.04 -3.43 -21.77
CA LEU A 35 -16.97 -3.68 -20.82
C LEU A 35 -16.35 -5.04 -21.14
N ARG A 36 -15.03 -5.06 -21.33
CA ARG A 36 -14.23 -6.29 -21.43
C ARG A 36 -13.27 -6.38 -20.25
N ILE A 37 -13.38 -7.47 -19.48
CA ILE A 37 -12.51 -7.74 -18.34
C ILE A 37 -11.32 -8.56 -18.84
N LEU A 38 -10.14 -7.93 -18.91
CA LEU A 38 -8.91 -8.58 -19.35
C LEU A 38 -8.24 -9.37 -18.23
N ALA A 39 -8.25 -8.82 -17.01
CA ALA A 39 -7.73 -9.45 -15.82
C ALA A 39 -8.36 -8.77 -14.59
N TYR A 40 -8.58 -9.54 -13.54
CA TYR A 40 -9.02 -9.02 -12.24
C TYR A 40 -8.25 -9.68 -11.10
N LYS A 41 -8.11 -8.94 -10.00
CA LYS A 41 -7.61 -9.47 -8.72
C LYS A 41 -8.64 -9.17 -7.64
N ILE A 42 -8.90 -10.15 -6.79
CA ILE A 42 -9.67 -9.98 -5.55
C ILE A 42 -8.73 -9.49 -4.44
N SER A 43 -9.23 -8.71 -3.48
CA SER A 43 -8.40 -8.05 -2.46
C SER A 43 -7.52 -8.99 -1.62
N ASP A 44 -7.89 -10.26 -1.49
CA ASP A 44 -7.11 -11.27 -0.73
C ASP A 44 -5.92 -11.85 -1.49
N GLN A 45 -5.69 -11.45 -2.74
CA GLN A 45 -4.55 -11.93 -3.52
C GLN A 45 -3.35 -11.00 -3.35
N PRO A 46 -2.12 -11.53 -3.31
CA PRO A 46 -0.92 -10.69 -3.21
C PRO A 46 -0.88 -9.69 -4.37
N SER A 47 -0.74 -8.42 -4.01
CA SER A 47 -0.60 -7.32 -4.97
C SER A 47 0.56 -7.62 -5.91
N PRO A 48 0.42 -7.36 -7.23
CA PRO A 48 1.53 -7.58 -8.15
C PRO A 48 2.75 -6.78 -7.68
N LEU A 49 3.94 -7.39 -7.77
CA LEU A 49 5.18 -6.78 -7.30
C LEU A 49 5.38 -5.37 -7.85
N THR A 50 5.00 -5.12 -9.10
CA THR A 50 5.08 -3.80 -9.76
C THR A 50 4.33 -2.69 -9.02
N PHE A 51 3.20 -2.98 -8.38
CA PHE A 51 2.39 -1.99 -7.67
C PHE A 51 2.91 -1.69 -6.27
N VAL A 52 3.46 -2.71 -5.60
CA VAL A 52 3.93 -2.58 -4.20
C VAL A 52 5.43 -2.35 -4.07
N ARG A 53 6.22 -2.53 -5.13
CA ARG A 53 7.69 -2.40 -5.09
C ARG A 53 8.14 -1.07 -4.51
N GLN A 54 7.48 0.02 -4.89
CA GLN A 54 7.81 1.35 -4.40
C GLN A 54 7.51 1.49 -2.90
N GLN A 55 6.33 1.07 -2.47
CA GLN A 55 5.94 1.08 -1.05
C GLN A 55 6.87 0.19 -0.20
N VAL A 56 7.19 -1.01 -0.68
CA VAL A 56 8.13 -1.93 0.00
C VAL A 56 9.51 -1.28 0.14
N LYS A 57 10.00 -0.62 -0.91
CA LYS A 57 11.28 0.10 -0.87
C LYS A 57 11.26 1.20 0.19
N GLU A 58 10.19 1.99 0.25
CA GLU A 58 10.02 3.07 1.25
C GLU A 58 10.00 2.51 2.68
N VAL A 59 9.26 1.42 2.90
CA VAL A 59 9.23 0.74 4.21
C VAL A 59 10.62 0.27 4.62
N ILE A 60 11.38 -0.36 3.71
CA ILE A 60 12.74 -0.83 4.00
C ILE A 60 13.67 0.35 4.33
N VAL A 61 13.61 1.44 3.56
CA VAL A 61 14.42 2.64 3.79
C VAL A 61 14.09 3.25 5.15
N ASN A 62 12.82 3.38 5.50
CA ASN A 62 12.40 3.94 6.79
C ASN A 62 12.86 3.05 7.96
N ARG A 63 12.73 1.73 7.84
CA ARG A 63 13.25 0.80 8.85
C ARG A 63 14.75 0.98 9.08
N ARG A 64 15.54 1.07 8.01
CA ARG A 64 17.00 1.30 8.10
C ARG A 64 17.35 2.63 8.77
N LYS A 65 16.63 3.71 8.44
CA LYS A 65 16.82 5.02 9.10
C LYS A 65 16.58 4.95 10.60
N VAL A 66 15.48 4.30 11.01
CA VAL A 66 15.15 4.14 12.44
C VAL A 66 16.20 3.30 13.16
N THR A 67 16.66 2.20 12.55
CA THR A 67 17.74 1.39 13.13
C THR A 67 19.02 2.19 13.32
N LEU A 68 19.43 2.96 12.31
CA LEU A 68 20.65 3.77 12.37
C LEU A 68 20.59 4.83 13.49
N MET A 69 19.43 5.50 13.65
CA MET A 69 19.24 6.46 14.74
C MET A 69 19.38 5.82 16.12
N ARG A 70 18.79 4.63 16.32
CA ARG A 70 18.90 3.90 17.59
C ARG A 70 20.32 3.45 17.89
N GLU A 71 21.04 2.99 16.87
CA GLU A 71 22.45 2.60 17.02
C GLU A 71 23.32 3.81 17.37
N LEU A 72 23.07 4.96 16.73
CA LEU A 72 23.77 6.20 17.05
C LEU A 72 23.51 6.65 18.48
N GLU A 73 22.24 6.68 18.92
CA GLU A 73 21.87 7.02 20.31
C GLU A 73 22.55 6.09 21.30
N LYS A 74 22.52 4.78 21.05
CA LYS A 74 23.17 3.78 21.91
C LYS A 74 24.67 4.02 21.98
N ASN A 75 25.33 4.24 20.84
CA ASN A 75 26.78 4.46 20.79
C ASN A 75 27.18 5.75 21.53
N ILE A 76 26.41 6.83 21.39
CA ILE A 76 26.64 8.08 22.12
C ILE A 76 26.49 7.85 23.63
N TYR A 77 25.43 7.15 24.05
CA TYR A 77 25.18 6.83 25.46
C TYR A 77 26.32 5.99 26.07
N GLU A 78 26.69 4.89 25.41
CA GLU A 78 27.77 4.02 25.88
C GLU A 78 29.12 4.75 25.90
N LYS A 79 29.40 5.60 24.91
CA LYS A 79 30.62 6.41 24.89
C LYS A 79 30.66 7.40 26.05
N ALA A 80 29.57 8.11 26.32
CA ALA A 80 29.49 9.05 27.44
C ALA A 80 29.67 8.35 28.80
N LYS A 81 29.06 7.16 28.95
CA LYS A 81 29.21 6.31 30.13
C LYS A 81 30.66 5.84 30.32
N ASN A 82 31.31 5.36 29.26
CA ASN A 82 32.67 4.82 29.32
C ASN A 82 33.73 5.91 29.54
N GLU A 83 33.54 7.09 28.94
CA GLU A 83 34.48 8.22 29.08
C GLU A 83 34.24 9.04 30.38
N LYS A 84 33.31 8.63 31.26
CA LYS A 84 32.89 9.38 32.46
C LYS A 84 32.54 10.86 32.18
N LYS A 85 32.05 11.16 30.97
CA LYS A 85 31.69 12.53 30.54
C LYS A 85 30.27 12.89 30.96
N PHE A 86 29.94 12.70 32.23
CA PHE A 86 28.63 13.06 32.80
C PHE A 86 28.82 13.81 34.11
N GLU A 87 28.13 14.93 34.26
CA GLU A 87 28.02 15.65 35.52
C GLU A 87 26.79 15.11 36.28
N ILE A 88 27.04 14.54 37.46
CA ILE A 88 25.96 14.09 38.35
C ILE A 88 25.45 15.34 39.08
N TYR A 89 24.28 15.84 38.68
CA TYR A 89 23.56 16.83 39.49
C TYR A 89 22.83 16.11 40.63
N GLY A 90 23.50 16.05 41.78
CA GLY A 90 22.89 15.66 43.05
C GLY A 90 22.07 16.82 43.63
N LYS A 91 20.95 16.49 44.29
CA LYS A 91 20.16 17.43 45.08
C LYS A 91 20.91 17.88 46.34
#